data_AF-A0A1W9NVA7-F1
#
_entry.id   AF-A0A1W9NVA7-F1
#
_cell.length_a   1.000
_cell.length_b   1.000
_cell.length_c   1.000
_cell.angle_alpha   90.00
_cell.angle_beta   90.00
_cell.angle_gamma   90.00
#
_symmetry.space_group_name_H-M   'P 1'
#
loop_
_entity.id
_entity.type
_entity.pdbx_description
1 polymer ?
#
loop_
_entity_poly.entity_id
_entity_poly.type
_entity_poly.pdbx_seq_one_letter_code
_entity_poly.pdbx_strand_id
1 'polypeptide(L)' 'MILKLLIFAIAGVLIYKFFGGKLPSVPKPKNKAQKKLDEDTLVECSKCGTYVTVKESIIIHGKYYCDECANA' A
#
# COMPACT_ATOMS: atom_id res chain seq x y z
N MET A 1 15.66 -35.84 -25.61
CA MET A 1 14.91 -34.60 -25.93
C MET A 1 14.59 -33.78 -24.68
N ILE A 2 14.16 -34.40 -23.57
CA ILE A 2 13.86 -33.71 -22.29
C ILE A 2 15.10 -33.07 -21.61
N LEU A 3 16.28 -33.68 -21.72
CA LEU A 3 17.50 -33.19 -21.09
C LEU A 3 17.99 -31.87 -21.71
N LYS A 4 17.78 -31.68 -23.02
CA LYS A 4 18.08 -30.42 -23.72
C LYS A 4 17.20 -29.28 -23.20
N LEU A 5 15.93 -29.55 -22.90
CA LEU A 5 14.96 -28.58 -22.40
C LEU A 5 15.28 -28.11 -20.98
N LEU A 6 15.75 -29.02 -20.11
CA LEU A 6 16.17 -28.66 -18.74
C LEU A 6 17.36 -27.68 -18.75
N ILE A 7 18.34 -27.90 -19.61
CA ILE A 7 19.52 -27.03 -19.73
C ILE A 7 19.12 -25.63 -20.21
N PHE A 8 18.20 -25.57 -21.20
CA PHE A 8 17.66 -24.29 -21.69
C PHE A 8 16.87 -23.53 -20.61
N ALA A 9 16.08 -24.23 -19.80
CA ALA A 9 15.33 -23.62 -18.71
C ALA A 9 16.25 -23.00 -17.64
N ILE A 10 17.31 -23.72 -17.25
CA ILE A 10 18.28 -23.25 -16.27
C ILE A 10 19.06 -22.03 -16.80
N ALA A 11 19.51 -22.07 -18.05
CA ALA A 11 20.20 -20.94 -18.68
C ALA A 11 19.31 -19.69 -18.76
N GLY A 12 18.04 -19.84 -19.11
CA GLY A 12 17.07 -18.74 -19.15
C GLY A 12 16.84 -18.07 -17.79
N VAL A 13 16.74 -18.86 -16.71
CA VAL A 13 16.59 -18.34 -15.34
C VAL A 13 17.84 -17.58 -14.88
N LEU A 14 19.03 -18.07 -15.23
CA LEU A 14 20.29 -17.40 -14.88
C LEU A 14 20.42 -16.04 -15.59
N ILE A 15 20.10 -15.97 -16.89
CA ILE A 15 20.12 -14.71 -17.64
C ILE A 15 19.08 -13.74 -17.07
N TYR A 16 17.85 -14.19 -16.81
CA TYR A 16 16.80 -13.36 -16.20
C TYR A 16 17.21 -12.78 -14.85
N LYS A 17 17.88 -13.58 -14.01
CA LYS A 17 18.36 -13.16 -12.69
C LYS A 17 19.58 -12.24 -12.77
N PHE A 18 20.45 -12.43 -13.77
CA PHE A 18 21.64 -11.61 -13.98
C PHE A 18 21.33 -10.25 -14.63
N PHE A 19 20.33 -10.17 -15.50
CA PHE A 19 19.91 -8.93 -16.17
C PHE A 19 19.04 -8.00 -15.31
N GLY A 20 19.08 -8.15 -13.99
CA GLY A 20 18.30 -7.33 -13.08
C GLY A 20 16.82 -7.64 -13.19
N GLY A 21 16.47 -8.93 -13.10
CA GLY A 21 15.11 -9.42 -12.93
C GLY A 21 14.44 -8.78 -11.72
N LYS A 22 13.98 -7.54 -11.90
CA LYS A 22 12.89 -6.97 -11.14
C LYS A 22 11.71 -7.87 -11.48
N LEU A 23 11.53 -8.92 -10.69
CA LEU A 23 10.24 -9.58 -10.62
C LEU A 23 9.24 -8.42 -10.44
N PRO A 24 8.26 -8.22 -11.36
CA PRO A 24 7.13 -7.39 -11.03
C PRO A 24 6.58 -8.05 -9.78
N SER A 25 6.73 -7.37 -8.63
CA SER A 25 6.40 -7.89 -7.32
C SER A 25 5.11 -8.69 -7.45
N VAL A 26 5.23 -10.02 -7.38
CA VAL A 26 4.10 -10.89 -7.08
C VAL A 26 3.46 -10.18 -5.90
N PRO A 27 2.23 -9.65 -6.01
CA PRO A 27 1.60 -9.05 -4.87
C PRO A 27 1.47 -10.20 -3.89
N LYS A 28 2.41 -10.27 -2.93
CA LYS A 28 2.25 -11.03 -1.70
C LYS A 28 0.80 -10.72 -1.30
N PRO A 29 -0.06 -11.71 -1.07
CA PRO A 29 -1.35 -11.42 -0.48
C PRO A 29 -1.01 -10.66 0.78
N LYS A 30 -1.22 -9.33 0.75
CA LYS A 30 -0.94 -8.47 1.87
C LYS A 30 -1.89 -8.99 2.92
N ASN A 31 -1.33 -9.80 3.79
CA ASN A 31 -1.84 -10.15 5.08
C ASN A 31 -2.49 -8.88 5.62
N LYS A 32 -3.69 -9.00 6.18
CA LYS A 32 -4.61 -7.94 6.62
C LYS A 32 -3.97 -6.99 7.65
N ALA A 33 -2.91 -6.30 7.28
CA ALA A 33 -2.30 -5.22 8.00
C ALA A 33 -2.89 -3.98 7.37
N GLN A 34 -3.99 -3.53 7.98
CA GLN A 34 -4.51 -2.16 7.98
C GLN A 34 -4.05 -1.35 6.77
N LYS A 35 -4.98 -1.10 5.84
CA LYS A 35 -4.98 0.15 5.07
C LYS A 35 -4.96 1.28 6.09
N LYS A 36 -3.78 1.65 6.58
CA LYS A 36 -3.56 2.97 7.15
C LYS A 36 -3.82 3.87 5.96
N LEU A 37 -4.96 4.57 6.00
CA LEU A 37 -5.19 5.67 5.09
C LEU A 37 -3.92 6.52 5.12
N ASP A 38 -3.37 6.80 3.95
CA ASP A 38 -2.18 7.64 3.83
C ASP A 38 -2.42 8.92 4.64
N GLU A 39 -1.41 9.41 5.35
CA GLU A 39 -1.58 10.55 6.28
C GLU A 39 -2.16 11.80 5.58
N ASP A 40 -1.92 11.91 4.27
CA ASP A 40 -2.41 12.96 3.38
C ASP A 40 -3.82 12.69 2.83
N THR A 41 -4.49 11.61 3.23
CA THR A 41 -5.86 11.31 2.80
C THR A 41 -6.81 12.36 3.36
N LEU A 42 -7.65 12.95 2.52
CA LEU A 42 -8.67 13.88 2.98
C LEU A 42 -9.86 13.11 3.56
N VAL A 43 -10.24 13.47 4.79
CA VAL A 43 -11.39 12.97 5.53
C VAL A 43 -12.31 14.13 5.90
N GLU A 44 -13.61 13.87 5.91
CA GLU A 44 -14.62 14.88 6.19
C GLU A 44 -14.87 15.02 7.69
N CYS A 45 -14.85 16.26 8.19
CA CYS A 45 -15.18 16.55 9.57
C CYS A 45 -16.67 16.31 9.84
N SER A 46 -16.99 15.46 10.82
CA SER A 46 -18.38 15.13 11.17
C SER A 46 -19.17 16.28 11.83
N LYS A 47 -18.53 17.39 12.21
CA LYS A 47 -19.17 18.56 12.86
C LYS A 47 -19.47 19.69 11.87
N CYS A 48 -18.51 20.03 11.01
CA CYS A 48 -18.60 21.20 10.12
C CYS A 48 -18.56 20.87 8.61
N GLY A 49 -18.26 19.62 8.24
CA GLY A 49 -18.17 19.21 6.82
C GLY A 49 -16.87 19.62 6.11
N THR A 50 -15.93 20.26 6.80
CA THR A 50 -14.62 20.60 6.20
C THR A 50 -13.80 19.35 5.96
N TYR A 51 -13.14 19.28 4.80
CA TYR A 51 -12.18 18.22 4.49
C TYR A 51 -10.80 18.56 5.06
N VAL A 52 -10.28 17.70 5.92
CA VAL A 52 -8.95 17.81 6.54
C VAL A 52 -8.16 16.54 6.27
N THR A 53 -6.83 16.61 6.31
CA THR A 53 -6.02 15.41 6.16
C THR A 53 -6.17 14.48 7.37
N VAL A 54 -5.98 13.17 7.20
CA VAL A 54 -5.99 12.21 8.32
C VAL A 54 -4.98 12.63 9.38
N LYS A 55 -3.84 13.19 8.98
CA LYS A 55 -2.79 13.73 9.85
C LYS A 55 -3.26 14.88 10.75
N GLU A 56 -4.10 15.76 10.22
CA GLU A 56 -4.62 16.96 10.91
C GLU A 56 -5.96 16.70 11.59
N SER A 57 -6.58 15.56 11.30
CA SER A 57 -7.86 15.16 11.89
C SER A 57 -7.69 14.47 13.24
N ILE A 58 -8.64 14.72 14.15
CA ILE A 58 -8.71 14.05 15.45
C ILE A 58 -9.86 13.05 15.41
N ILE A 59 -9.60 11.80 15.80
CA ILE A 59 -10.62 10.74 15.81
C ILE A 59 -11.28 10.69 17.19
N ILE A 60 -12.57 11.03 17.24
CA ILE A 60 -13.40 10.94 18.45
C ILE A 60 -14.52 9.94 18.17
N HIS A 61 -14.61 8.86 18.96
CA HIS A 61 -15.60 7.78 18.77
C HIS A 61 -15.64 7.19 17.34
N GLY A 62 -14.49 7.12 16.66
CA GLY A 62 -14.40 6.57 15.30
C GLY A 62 -14.88 7.52 14.19
N LYS A 63 -15.17 8.78 14.51
CA LYS A 63 -15.46 9.85 13.54
C LYS A 63 -14.30 10.82 13.45
N TYR A 64 -14.09 11.39 12.27
CA TYR A 64 -13.04 12.38 12.02
C TYR A 64 -13.55 13.79 12.34
N TYR A 65 -12.73 14.56 13.04
CA TYR A 65 -13.00 15.94 13.41
C TYR A 65 -11.83 16.84 13.02
N CYS A 66 -12.15 18.08 12.67
CA CYS A 66 -11.16 19.14 12.49
C CYS A 66 -10.56 19.55 13.85
N ASP A 67 -9.33 20.05 13.88
CA ASP A 67 -8.67 20.48 15.13
C ASP A 67 -9.52 21.50 15.92
N GLU A 68 -10.10 22.48 15.22
CA GLU A 68 -11.01 23.46 15.80
C GLU A 68 -12.29 22.82 16.38
N CYS A 69 -12.75 21.72 15.79
CA CYS A 69 -14.01 21.05 16.13
C CYS A 69 -13.87 20.13 17.33
N ALA A 70 -12.67 19.57 17.50
CA ALA A 70 -12.31 18.63 18.56
C ALA A 70 -11.95 19.35 19.86
N ASN A 71 -11.39 20.56 19.77
CA ASN A 71 -11.00 21.37 20.93
C ASN A 71 -12.07 22.41 21.36
N ALA A 72 -13.25 22.40 20.75
CA ALA A 72 -14.36 23.31 21.04
C ALA A 72 -15.56 22.60 21.67
#